data_AF-A0A1D3DV81-F1
#
_entry.id   AF-A0A1D3DV81-F1
#
_cell.length_a   1.000
_cell.length_b   1.000
_cell.length_c   1.000
_cell.angle_alpha   90.00
_cell.angle_beta   90.00
_cell.angle_gamma   90.00
#
_symmetry.space_group_name_H-M   'P 1'
#
loop_
_entity.id
_entity.type
_entity.pdbx_description
1 polymer ?
#
loop_
_entity_poly.entity_id
_entity_poly.type
_entity_poly.pdbx_seq_one_letter_code
_entity_poly.pdbx_strand_id
1 'polypeptide(L)' 'MTSKQQLAALAVAAGRDMVRIGAQHGIHSDIAKQAAHLADKAARAAEAAGCAPADYARARHAH' A
#
# COMPACT_ATOMS: atom_id res chain seq x y z
N MET A 1 4.27 1.69 -17.86
CA MET A 1 3.92 2.12 -16.48
C MET A 1 5.11 2.91 -15.96
N THR A 2 4.91 4.14 -15.48
CA THR A 2 6.03 4.94 -14.93
C THR A 2 6.42 4.41 -13.54
N SER A 3 7.66 4.65 -13.09
CA SER A 3 8.11 4.26 -11.74
C SER A 3 7.17 4.78 -10.64
N LYS A 4 6.64 6.00 -10.79
CA LYS A 4 5.60 6.55 -9.92
C LYS A 4 4.31 5.71 -9.90
N GLN A 5 3.81 5.32 -11.06
CA GLN A 5 2.60 4.49 -11.14
C GLN A 5 2.81 3.11 -10.53
N GLN A 6 3.99 2.52 -10.71
CA GLN A 6 4.32 1.22 -10.11
C GLN A 6 4.40 1.31 -8.58
N LEU A 7 5.02 2.37 -8.05
CA LEU A 7 5.10 2.59 -6.61
C LEU A 7 3.73 2.92 -6.00
N ALA A 8 2.91 3.74 -6.67
CA ALA A 8 1.54 4.01 -6.24
C ALA A 8 0.68 2.73 -6.24
N ALA A 9 0.80 1.89 -7.28
CA ALA A 9 0.12 0.60 -7.34
C ALA A 9 0.57 -0.36 -6.23
N LEU A 10 1.88 -0.43 -5.97
CA LEU A 10 2.44 -1.25 -4.89
C LEU A 10 1.93 -0.80 -3.52
N ALA A 11 1.90 0.50 -3.25
CA ALA A 11 1.38 1.05 -2.00
C ALA A 11 -0.11 0.74 -1.82
N VAL A 12 -0.92 0.85 -2.89
CA VAL A 12 -2.34 0.49 -2.85
C VAL A 12 -2.54 -1.00 -2.61
N ALA A 13 -1.78 -1.87 -3.29
CA ALA A 13 -1.85 -3.31 -3.11
C ALA A 13 -1.47 -3.72 -1.68
N ALA A 14 -0.36 -3.20 -1.16
CA ALA A 14 0.10 -3.47 0.20
C ALA A 14 -0.91 -2.98 1.25
N GLY A 15 -1.53 -1.81 1.04
CA GLY A 15 -2.60 -1.31 1.92
C GLY A 15 -3.84 -2.21 1.93
N ARG A 16 -4.25 -2.74 0.77
CA ARG A 16 -5.37 -3.70 0.69
C ARG A 16 -5.05 -5.01 1.39
N ASP A 17 -3.83 -5.53 1.21
CA ASP A 17 -3.39 -6.74 1.90
C ASP A 17 -3.31 -6.55 3.40
N MET A 18 -2.83 -5.39 3.88
CA MET A 18 -2.87 -5.05 5.30
C MET A 18 -4.29 -5.11 5.86
N VAL A 19 -5.26 -4.50 5.19
CA VAL A 19 -6.67 -4.51 5.63
C VAL A 19 -7.22 -5.94 5.61
N ARG A 20 -6.96 -6.70 4.55
CA ARG A 20 -7.39 -8.10 4.41
C ARG A 20 -6.82 -8.99 5.52
N ILE A 21 -5.51 -8.90 5.78
CA ILE A 21 -4.83 -9.68 6.82
C ILE A 21 -5.33 -9.26 8.21
N GLY A 22 -5.51 -7.95 8.45
CA GLY A 22 -6.09 -7.43 9.69
C GLY A 22 -7.50 -7.97 9.95
N ALA A 23 -8.33 -8.10 8.91
CA ALA A 23 -9.66 -8.69 9.00
C ALA A 23 -9.63 -10.21 9.25
N GLN A 24 -8.65 -10.93 8.69
CA GLN A 24 -8.54 -12.39 8.80
C GLN A 24 -7.92 -12.86 10.13
N HIS A 25 -6.90 -12.15 10.62
CA HIS A 25 -6.09 -12.58 11.77
C HIS A 25 -6.23 -11.67 13.01
N GLY A 26 -6.96 -10.56 12.88
CA GLY A 26 -7.04 -9.52 13.90
C GLY A 26 -5.88 -8.53 13.81
N ILE A 27 -6.18 -7.25 14.05
CA ILE A 27 -5.23 -6.13 13.87
C ILE A 27 -4.00 -6.20 14.79
N HIS A 28 -4.06 -6.96 15.88
CA HIS A 28 -2.97 -7.12 16.84
C HIS A 28 -2.09 -8.35 16.58
N SER A 29 -2.45 -9.19 15.60
CA SER A 29 -1.63 -10.34 15.21
C SER A 29 -0.29 -9.89 14.61
N ASP A 30 0.75 -10.71 14.78
CA ASP A 30 2.07 -10.37 14.25
C ASP A 30 2.10 -10.32 12.72
N ILE A 31 1.29 -11.13 12.05
CA ILE A 31 1.12 -11.07 10.59
C ILE A 31 0.46 -9.76 10.15
N ALA A 32 -0.52 -9.25 10.90
CA ALA A 32 -1.13 -7.94 10.61
C ALA A 32 -0.14 -6.79 10.84
N LYS A 33 0.68 -6.85 11.90
CA LYS A 33 1.76 -5.87 12.14
C LYS A 33 2.79 -5.89 11.01
N GLN A 34 3.17 -7.07 10.53
CA GLN A 34 4.11 -7.22 9.43
C GLN A 34 3.53 -6.67 8.12
N ALA A 35 2.26 -6.96 7.83
CA ALA A 35 1.55 -6.41 6.68
C ALA A 35 1.45 -4.88 6.75
N ALA A 36 1.17 -4.32 7.94
CA ALA A 36 1.13 -2.87 8.15
C ALA A 36 2.50 -2.22 7.92
N HIS A 37 3.58 -2.83 8.39
CA HIS A 37 4.93 -2.33 8.17
C HIS A 37 5.34 -2.38 6.68
N LEU A 38 4.90 -3.39 5.93
CA LEU A 38 5.10 -3.44 4.48
C LEU A 38 4.31 -2.36 3.75
N ALA A 39 3.05 -2.14 4.14
CA ALA A 39 2.21 -1.07 3.60
C ALA A 39 2.83 0.32 3.84
N ASP A 40 3.33 0.58 5.05
CA ASP A 40 4.01 1.83 5.39
C ASP A 40 5.27 2.05 4.54
N LYS A 41 6.12 1.02 4.38
CA LYS A 41 7.31 1.10 3.53
C LYS A 41 6.96 1.40 2.07
N ALA A 42 5.93 0.76 1.53
CA ALA A 42 5.48 0.99 0.16
C ALA A 42 4.94 2.42 -0.02
N ALA A 43 4.15 2.91 0.94
CA ALA A 43 3.65 4.29 0.93
C ALA A 43 4.80 5.31 0.98
N ARG A 44 5.76 5.15 1.89
CA ARG A 44 6.94 6.03 1.98
C ARG A 44 7.77 6.03 0.71
N ALA A 45 7.96 4.87 0.07
CA ALA A 45 8.68 4.78 -1.18
C ALA A 45 7.96 5.53 -2.32
N ALA A 46 6.63 5.42 -2.38
CA ALA A 46 5.82 6.15 -3.33
C ALA A 46 5.84 7.67 -3.08
N GLU A 47 5.76 8.11 -1.83
CA GLU A 47 5.89 9.52 -1.44
C GLU A 47 7.27 10.09 -1.74
N ALA A 48 8.34 9.34 -1.44
CA ALA A 48 9.71 9.74 -1.76
C ALA A 48 9.96 9.85 -3.28
N ALA A 49 9.24 9.05 -4.07
CA ALA A 49 9.23 9.17 -5.53
C ALA A 49 8.38 10.35 -6.04
N GLY A 50 7.70 11.10 -5.16
CA GLY A 50 6.85 12.23 -5.50
C GLY A 50 5.48 11.82 -6.05
N CYS A 51 4.91 10.71 -5.57
CA CYS A 51 3.51 10.36 -5.82
C CYS A 51 2.58 11.30 -5.03
N ALA A 52 1.59 11.86 -5.72
CA ALA A 52 0.55 12.69 -5.13
C ALA A 52 -0.71 11.87 -4.81
N PRO A 53 -1.65 12.41 -4.00
CA PRO A 53 -2.95 11.78 -3.75
C PRO A 53 -3.68 11.31 -5.01
N ALA A 54 -3.56 12.06 -6.12
CA ALA A 54 -4.14 11.70 -7.41
C ALA A 54 -3.54 10.43 -8.03
N ASP A 55 -2.25 10.16 -7.81
CA ASP A 55 -1.59 8.95 -8.31
C ASP A 55 -2.11 7.70 -7.59
N TYR A 56 -2.31 7.79 -6.27
CA TYR A 56 -2.95 6.74 -5.49
C TYR A 56 -4.41 6.52 -5.91
N ALA A 57 -5.16 7.60 -6.14
CA ALA A 57 -6.54 7.50 -6.63
C ALA A 57 -6.61 6.76 -7.96
N ARG A 58 -5.74 7.10 -8.92
CA ARG A 58 -5.63 6.39 -10.20
C ARG A 58 -5.26 4.91 -10.00
N ALA A 59 -4.30 4.63 -9.12
CA ALA A 59 -3.89 3.27 -8.81
C ALA A 59 -5.02 2.42 -8.19
N ARG A 60 -5.91 3.02 -7.38
CA ARG A 60 -7.09 2.33 -6.81
C ARG A 60 -8.16 1.97 -7.83
N HIS A 61 -8.25 2.69 -8.95
CA HIS A 61 -9.21 2.39 -10.02
C HIS A 61 -8.66 1.38 -11.04
N ALA A 62 -7.34 1.22 -11.11
CA ALA A 62 -6.67 0.32 -12.04
C ALA A 62 -6.52 -1.12 -11.51
N HIS A 63 -6.71 -1.32 -10.20
CA HIS A 63 -6.56 -2.60 -9.50
C HIS A 63 -7.75 -2.82 -8.58
#